data_AF-A0A242WBA6-F1
#
_entry.id   AF-A0A242WBA6-F1
#
_cell.length_a   1.000
_cell.length_b   1.000
_cell.length_c   1.000
_cell.angle_alpha   90.00
_cell.angle_beta   90.00
_cell.angle_gamma   90.00
#
_symmetry.space_group_name_H-M   'P 1'
#
loop_
_entity.id
_entity.type
_entity.pdbx_description
1 polymer ?
#
loop_
_entity_poly.entity_id
_entity_poly.type
_entity_poly.pdbx_seq_one_letter_code
_entity_poly.pdbx_strand_id
1 'polypeptide(L)'
;MMINKAYKFRIYPNQAQAILINKTIGCSRFVFNHFLSLWDHAYKETGKGLTYGTCSAKLPAMKKEFVWLKEVDSIAIQSSVRNLAVIGNKIKLPKLGRVRFAKSREVKGRIVNATVRRNPSGRYFVSLLVETEVQELPKTHSYIGIDVGLKDFAILSDGTPY
;
A
#
# COMPACT_ATOMS: atom_id res chain seq x y z
N MET A 1 15.73 -9.10 16.43
CA MET A 1 15.67 -9.24 14.96
C MET A 1 15.00 -8.02 14.33
N MET A 2 15.44 -7.59 13.14
CA MET A 2 14.73 -6.57 12.36
C MET A 2 13.53 -7.19 11.65
N ILE A 3 12.33 -6.65 11.86
CA ILE A 3 11.11 -7.18 11.23
C ILE A 3 10.32 -6.09 10.53
N ASN A 4 9.53 -6.51 9.54
CA ASN A 4 8.55 -5.67 8.86
C ASN A 4 7.19 -5.80 9.54
N LYS A 5 6.64 -4.68 10.01
CA LYS A 5 5.32 -4.62 10.65
C LYS A 5 4.37 -3.73 9.84
N ALA A 6 3.19 -4.25 9.55
CA ALA A 6 2.14 -3.51 8.87
C ALA A 6 1.22 -2.82 9.89
N TYR A 7 0.92 -1.54 9.64
CA TYR A 7 -0.11 -0.79 10.34
C TYR A 7 -1.19 -0.33 9.37
N LYS A 8 -2.44 -0.29 9.81
CA LYS A 8 -3.56 0.22 9.01
C LYS A 8 -4.36 1.22 9.82
N PHE A 9 -4.52 2.43 9.28
CA PHE A 9 -5.26 3.51 9.94
C PHE A 9 -6.28 4.13 9.01
N ARG A 10 -7.39 4.60 9.59
CA ARG A 10 -8.35 5.44 8.87
C ARG A 10 -7.77 6.86 8.74
N ILE A 11 -7.84 7.43 7.54
CA ILE A 11 -7.41 8.80 7.27
C ILE A 11 -8.59 9.69 6.85
N TYR A 12 -8.45 10.98 7.07
CA TYR A 12 -9.45 12.01 6.80
C TYR A 12 -8.81 13.11 5.96
N PRO A 13 -8.66 12.89 4.64
CA PRO A 13 -8.17 13.92 3.75
C PRO A 13 -9.16 15.09 3.71
N ASN A 14 -8.64 16.31 3.60
CA ASN A 14 -9.44 17.47 3.22
C ASN A 14 -9.85 17.39 1.74
N GLN A 15 -10.67 18.33 1.26
CA GLN A 15 -11.19 18.30 -0.12
C GLN A 15 -10.07 18.30 -1.17
N ALA A 16 -9.06 19.16 -1.03
CA ALA A 16 -7.93 19.22 -1.96
C ALA A 16 -7.12 17.91 -1.98
N GLN A 17 -6.88 17.32 -0.80
CA GLN A 17 -6.20 16.03 -0.66
C GLN A 17 -7.02 14.89 -1.29
N ALA A 18 -8.33 14.87 -1.08
CA ALA A 18 -9.22 13.86 -1.65
C ALA A 18 -9.26 13.96 -3.18
N ILE A 19 -9.31 15.18 -3.73
CA ILE A 19 -9.21 15.42 -5.18
C ILE A 19 -7.89 14.86 -5.70
N LEU A 20 -6.76 15.19 -5.05
CA LEU A 20 -5.45 14.68 -5.48
C LEU A 20 -5.36 13.15 -5.41
N ILE A 21 -5.85 12.52 -4.34
CA ILE A 21 -5.91 11.05 -4.22
C ILE A 21 -6.73 10.46 -5.37
N ASN A 22 -7.90 11.01 -5.66
CA ASN A 22 -8.79 10.50 -6.70
C ASN A 22 -8.19 10.69 -8.10
N LYS A 23 -7.54 11.83 -8.37
CA LYS A 23 -6.78 12.06 -9.61
C LYS A 23 -5.67 11.03 -9.75
N THR A 24 -4.89 10.79 -8.71
CA THR A 24 -3.80 9.79 -8.72
C THR A 24 -4.32 8.38 -9.00
N ILE A 25 -5.33 7.92 -8.26
CA ILE A 25 -5.94 6.60 -8.48
C ILE A 25 -6.52 6.49 -9.89
N GLY A 26 -7.18 7.55 -10.37
CA GLY A 26 -7.76 7.62 -11.71
C GLY A 26 -6.69 7.50 -12.81
N CYS A 27 -5.60 8.26 -12.70
CA CYS A 27 -4.48 8.21 -13.64
C CYS A 27 -3.84 6.82 -13.67
N SER A 28 -3.55 6.24 -12.50
CA SER A 28 -2.99 4.88 -12.42
C SER A 28 -3.90 3.83 -13.04
N ARG A 29 -5.22 3.90 -12.77
CA ARG A 29 -6.20 2.96 -13.34
C ARG A 29 -6.33 3.11 -14.85
N PHE A 30 -6.34 4.34 -15.37
CA PHE A 30 -6.38 4.60 -16.80
C PHE A 30 -5.15 4.03 -17.50
N VAL A 31 -3.96 4.35 -17.00
CA VAL A 31 -2.69 3.86 -17.55
C VAL A 31 -2.65 2.33 -17.53
N PHE A 32 -3.03 1.71 -16.42
CA PHE A 32 -3.08 0.25 -16.30
C PHE A 32 -4.05 -0.36 -17.31
N ASN A 33 -5.29 0.13 -17.37
CA ASN A 33 -6.30 -0.41 -18.29
C ASN A 33 -5.91 -0.20 -19.77
N HIS A 34 -5.27 0.92 -20.10
CA HIS A 34 -4.76 1.18 -21.45
C HIS A 34 -3.70 0.15 -21.85
N PHE A 35 -2.69 -0.08 -20.99
CA PHE A 35 -1.66 -1.08 -21.27
C PHE A 35 -2.16 -2.51 -21.17
N LEU A 36 -3.14 -2.81 -20.31
CA LEU A 36 -3.79 -4.12 -20.26
C LEU A 36 -4.50 -4.43 -21.58
N SER A 37 -5.25 -3.46 -22.13
CA SER A 37 -5.88 -3.62 -23.45
C SER A 37 -4.84 -3.83 -24.56
N LEU A 38 -3.76 -3.03 -24.59
CA LEU A 38 -2.68 -3.24 -25.56
C LEU A 38 -1.98 -4.60 -25.38
N TRP A 39 -1.85 -5.07 -24.13
CA TRP A 39 -1.29 -6.37 -23.82
C TRP A 39 -2.17 -7.50 -24.37
N ASP A 40 -3.49 -7.41 -24.18
CA ASP A 40 -4.45 -8.39 -24.72
C ASP A 40 -4.39 -8.47 -26.24
N HIS A 41 -4.28 -7.33 -26.93
CA HIS A 41 -4.12 -7.29 -28.39
C HIS A 41 -2.80 -7.93 -28.84
N ALA A 42 -1.67 -7.50 -28.25
CA ALA A 42 -0.36 -8.05 -28.59
C ALA A 42 -0.26 -9.55 -28.33
N TYR A 43 -0.84 -10.02 -27.23
CA TYR A 43 -0.86 -11.44 -26.86
C TYR A 43 -1.70 -12.28 -27.83
N LYS A 44 -2.87 -11.80 -28.26
CA LYS A 44 -3.71 -12.48 -29.25
C LYS A 44 -3.03 -12.63 -30.62
N GLU A 45 -2.24 -11.64 -31.03
CA GLU A 45 -1.58 -11.65 -32.34
C GLU A 45 -0.25 -12.42 -32.35
N THR A 46 0.54 -12.32 -31.28
CA THR A 46 1.95 -12.79 -31.29
C THR A 46 2.23 -13.91 -30.29
N GLY A 47 1.28 -14.22 -29.40
CA GLY A 47 1.47 -15.13 -28.25
C GLY A 47 2.42 -14.57 -27.18
N LYS A 48 2.89 -13.33 -27.32
CA LYS A 48 3.82 -12.66 -26.40
C LYS A 48 3.21 -11.37 -25.87
N GLY A 49 3.36 -11.16 -24.58
CA GLY A 49 2.88 -9.96 -23.89
C GLY A 49 3.78 -8.74 -24.07
N LEU A 50 3.31 -7.59 -23.60
CA LEU A 50 4.13 -6.38 -23.51
C LEU A 50 5.13 -6.46 -22.36
N THR A 51 6.33 -5.92 -22.57
CA THR A 51 7.35 -5.78 -21.52
C THR A 51 7.26 -4.42 -20.85
N TYR A 52 7.81 -4.30 -19.63
CA TYR A 52 7.93 -3.02 -18.93
C TYR A 52 8.64 -1.96 -19.77
N GLY A 53 9.72 -2.33 -20.47
CA GLY A 53 10.46 -1.40 -21.33
C GLY A 53 9.59 -0.82 -22.45
N THR A 54 8.79 -1.66 -23.10
CA THR A 54 7.86 -1.25 -24.16
C THR A 54 6.76 -0.30 -23.63
N CYS A 55 6.17 -0.63 -22.47
CA CYS A 55 5.13 0.21 -21.86
C CYS A 55 5.70 1.55 -21.37
N SER A 56 6.86 1.54 -20.70
CA SER A 56 7.51 2.74 -20.19
C SER A 56 7.93 3.69 -21.31
N ALA A 57 8.37 3.18 -22.46
CA ALA A 57 8.74 3.99 -23.62
C ALA A 57 7.53 4.71 -24.25
N LYS A 58 6.32 4.15 -24.13
CA LYS A 58 5.06 4.74 -24.66
C LYS A 58 4.45 5.80 -23.72
N LEU A 59 4.81 5.79 -22.43
CA LEU A 59 4.28 6.74 -21.44
C LEU A 59 4.53 8.23 -21.76
N PRO A 60 5.71 8.67 -22.23
CA PRO A 60 5.95 10.07 -22.57
C PRO A 60 5.02 10.59 -23.68
N ALA A 61 4.75 9.78 -24.71
CA ALA A 61 3.82 10.14 -25.78
C ALA A 61 2.38 10.26 -25.24
N MET A 62 1.96 9.29 -24.42
CA MET A 62 0.63 9.29 -23.80
C MET A 62 0.41 10.51 -22.89
N LYS A 63 1.44 10.99 -22.19
CA LYS A 63 1.37 12.24 -21.41
C LYS A 63 1.28 13.50 -22.26
N LYS A 64 1.73 13.49 -23.52
CA LYS A 64 1.55 14.64 -24.43
C LYS A 64 0.10 14.72 -24.91
N GLU A 65 -0.51 13.57 -25.19
CA GLU A 65 -1.91 13.46 -25.61
C GLU A 65 -2.88 13.73 -24.45
N PHE A 66 -2.68 13.08 -23.31
CA PHE A 66 -3.50 13.25 -22.12
C PHE A 66 -2.81 14.17 -21.11
N VAL A 67 -2.97 15.48 -21.29
CA VAL A 67 -2.29 16.51 -20.48
C VAL A 67 -2.59 16.36 -18.98
N TRP A 68 -3.79 15.90 -18.62
CA TRP A 68 -4.18 15.62 -17.23
C TRP A 68 -3.35 14.52 -16.55
N LEU A 69 -2.66 13.65 -17.31
CA LEU A 69 -1.69 12.69 -16.75
C LEU A 69 -0.43 13.37 -16.21
N LYS A 70 -0.16 14.62 -16.59
CA LYS A 70 0.94 15.43 -16.02
C LYS A 70 0.58 16.03 -14.66
N GLU A 71 -0.70 16.09 -14.31
CA GLU A 71 -1.16 16.59 -13.02
C GLU A 71 -0.81 15.62 -11.88
N VAL A 72 -0.56 14.34 -12.21
CA VAL A 72 -0.15 13.30 -11.29
C VAL A 72 1.30 12.94 -11.56
N ASP A 73 2.16 13.21 -10.58
CA ASP A 73 3.60 13.21 -10.75
C ASP A 73 4.20 11.82 -11.05
N SER A 74 5.12 11.76 -12.02
CA SER A 74 5.81 10.53 -12.43
C SER A 74 6.97 10.09 -11.54
N ILE A 75 7.51 10.96 -10.68
CA ILE A 75 8.75 10.64 -9.93
C ILE A 75 8.66 11.18 -8.50
N ALA A 76 7.92 10.47 -7.65
CA ALA A 76 7.88 10.70 -6.21
C ALA A 76 8.97 9.93 -5.43
N ILE A 77 10.05 9.47 -6.11
CA ILE A 77 11.04 8.54 -5.53
C ILE A 77 12.05 9.24 -4.62
N GLN A 78 12.44 10.48 -4.92
CA GLN A 78 13.46 11.19 -4.11
C GLN A 78 12.87 12.00 -2.93
N SER A 79 11.55 12.24 -2.89
CA SER A 79 10.87 12.97 -1.80
C SER A 79 10.19 12.07 -0.76
N SER A 80 9.94 10.80 -1.11
CA SER A 80 9.27 9.81 -0.25
C SER A 80 10.12 9.36 0.95
N VAL A 81 11.45 9.36 0.81
CA VAL A 81 12.37 8.92 1.87
C VAL A 81 12.55 9.96 2.99
N ARG A 82 12.29 11.25 2.72
CA ARG A 82 12.58 12.35 3.67
C ARG A 82 11.39 12.90 4.46
N ASN A 83 10.15 12.51 4.14
CA ASN A 83 8.97 13.24 4.61
C ASN A 83 7.84 12.38 5.19
N LEU A 84 8.04 11.09 5.39
CA LEU A 84 7.03 10.26 6.05
C LEU A 84 7.22 10.34 7.57
N ALA A 85 6.41 11.17 8.22
CA ALA A 85 6.47 11.38 9.67
C ALA A 85 5.06 11.36 10.25
N VAL A 86 4.90 10.66 11.38
CA VAL A 86 3.70 10.75 12.22
C VAL A 86 3.94 11.89 13.21
N ILE A 87 3.12 12.95 13.14
CA ILE A 87 3.20 14.13 14.01
C ILE A 87 1.85 14.28 14.71
N GLY A 88 1.77 13.88 15.97
CA GLY A 88 0.51 13.82 16.71
C GLY A 88 -0.52 12.95 15.98
N ASN A 89 -1.69 13.53 15.68
CA ASN A 89 -2.80 12.87 14.96
C ASN A 89 -2.79 13.14 13.44
N LYS A 90 -1.65 13.57 12.89
CA LYS A 90 -1.48 13.79 11.45
C LYS A 90 -0.32 12.95 10.92
N ILE A 91 -0.51 12.36 9.76
CA ILE A 91 0.54 11.67 9.01
C ILE A 91 0.96 12.55 7.84
N LYS A 92 2.26 12.84 7.73
CA LYS A 92 2.81 13.53 6.56
C LYS A 92 3.02 12.48 5.47
N LEU A 93 2.28 12.61 4.37
CA LEU A 93 2.40 11.77 3.18
C LEU A 93 3.07 12.56 2.05
N PRO A 94 3.87 11.91 1.18
CA PRO A 94 4.46 12.58 0.03
C PRO A 94 3.36 13.20 -0.84
N LYS A 95 3.54 14.47 -1.25
CA LYS A 95 2.63 15.27 -2.08
C LYS A 95 1.24 15.60 -1.47
N LEU A 96 0.69 14.73 -0.64
CA LEU A 96 -0.58 14.96 0.08
C LEU A 96 -0.40 15.87 1.31
N GLY A 97 0.83 16.03 1.79
CA GLY A 97 1.12 16.82 2.98
C GLY A 97 0.58 16.14 4.24
N ARG A 98 0.16 16.94 5.22
CA ARG A 98 -0.33 16.44 6.51
C ARG A 98 -1.80 16.01 6.41
N VAL A 99 -2.06 14.73 6.57
CA VAL A 99 -3.40 14.15 6.56
C VAL A 99 -3.78 13.72 7.97
N ARG A 100 -4.98 14.09 8.45
CA ARG A 100 -5.47 13.64 9.75
C ARG A 100 -5.72 12.13 9.70
N PHE A 101 -5.35 11.40 10.75
CA PHE A 101 -5.64 9.97 10.85
C PHE A 101 -6.14 9.60 12.25
N ALA A 102 -6.94 8.53 12.32
CA ALA A 102 -7.36 7.93 13.59
C ALA A 102 -6.21 7.06 14.11
N LYS A 103 -5.42 7.62 15.02
CA LYS A 103 -4.29 6.93 15.63
C LYS A 103 -4.78 5.93 16.68
N SER A 104 -4.92 4.67 16.29
CA SER A 104 -5.26 3.58 17.22
C SER A 104 -4.03 2.94 17.89
N ARG A 105 -2.84 3.14 17.31
CA ARG A 105 -1.57 2.55 17.77
C ARG A 105 -0.42 3.49 17.48
N GLU A 106 0.60 3.47 18.35
CA GLU A 106 1.88 4.10 18.07
C GLU A 106 2.63 3.37 16.95
N VAL A 107 3.18 4.14 16.02
CA VAL A 107 4.00 3.62 14.93
C VAL A 107 5.46 3.75 15.36
N LYS A 108 6.04 2.63 15.82
CA LYS A 108 7.46 2.55 16.18
C LYS A 108 8.26 1.96 15.02
N GLY A 109 9.40 2.56 14.71
CA GLY A 109 10.29 2.13 13.64
C GLY A 109 10.30 3.06 12.42
N ARG A 110 11.12 2.70 11.43
CA ARG A 110 11.24 3.44 10.17
C ARG A 110 10.13 3.02 9.22
N ILE A 111 9.35 3.98 8.74
CA ILE A 111 8.33 3.68 7.74
C ILE A 111 9.00 3.56 6.37
N VAL A 112 8.81 2.41 5.73
CA VAL A 112 9.37 2.06 4.42
C VAL A 112 8.40 2.41 3.29
N ASN A 113 7.12 2.13 3.49
CA ASN A 113 6.09 2.34 2.47
C ASN A 113 4.79 2.83 3.10
N ALA A 114 4.03 3.63 2.35
CA ALA A 114 2.68 4.07 2.69
C ALA A 114 1.75 3.89 1.49
N THR A 115 0.74 3.05 1.62
CA THR A 115 -0.29 2.82 0.60
C THR A 115 -1.60 3.46 1.03
N VAL A 116 -2.14 4.38 0.21
CA VAL A 116 -3.45 4.98 0.45
C VAL A 116 -4.52 4.25 -0.35
N ARG A 117 -5.61 3.86 0.31
CA ARG A 117 -6.76 3.20 -0.32
C ARG A 117 -8.05 3.94 0.01
N ARG A 118 -8.96 4.02 -0.97
CA ARG A 118 -10.37 4.38 -0.76
C ARG A 118 -11.23 3.13 -0.90
N ASN A 119 -12.10 2.87 0.08
CA ASN A 119 -13.06 1.79 0.02
C ASN A 119 -14.34 2.23 -0.73
N PRO A 120 -15.20 1.29 -1.18
CA PRO A 120 -16.47 1.63 -1.85
C PRO A 120 -17.38 2.55 -1.02
N SER A 121 -17.34 2.43 0.31
CA SER A 121 -18.07 3.33 1.24
C SER A 121 -17.48 4.76 1.32
N GLY A 122 -16.54 5.12 0.46
CA GLY A 122 -15.90 6.43 0.41
C GLY A 122 -14.86 6.68 1.51
N ARG A 123 -14.64 5.73 2.42
CA ARG A 123 -13.67 5.86 3.52
C ARG A 123 -12.24 5.65 3.03
N TYR A 124 -11.32 6.50 3.50
CA TYR A 124 -9.90 6.42 3.18
C TYR A 124 -9.11 5.73 4.29
N PHE A 125 -8.13 4.92 3.90
CA PHE A 125 -7.20 4.24 4.77
C PHE A 125 -5.78 4.41 4.29
N VAL A 126 -4.82 4.39 5.22
CA VAL A 126 -3.40 4.26 4.93
C VAL A 126 -2.86 2.99 5.54
N SER A 127 -2.13 2.20 4.75
CA SER A 127 -1.35 1.06 5.21
C SER A 127 0.12 1.46 5.24
N LEU A 128 0.78 1.32 6.39
CA LEU A 128 2.19 1.63 6.57
C LEU A 128 2.98 0.33 6.75
N LEU A 129 4.04 0.16 5.96
CA LEU A 129 5.04 -0.88 6.17
C LEU A 129 6.19 -0.27 6.96
N VAL A 130 6.52 -0.85 8.11
CA VAL A 130 7.45 -0.27 9.08
C VAL A 130 8.50 -1.28 9.49
N GLU A 131 9.76 -0.93 9.28
CA GLU A 131 10.92 -1.65 9.81
C GLU A 131 11.08 -1.30 11.29
N THR A 132 11.01 -2.31 12.15
CA THR A 132 11.20 -2.13 13.60
C THR A 132 12.06 -3.26 14.14
N GLU A 133 12.89 -2.91 15.11
CA GLU A 133 13.54 -3.91 15.94
C GLU A 133 12.51 -4.51 16.89
N VAL A 134 12.53 -5.84 16.98
CA VAL A 134 11.80 -6.59 17.99
C VAL A 134 12.81 -7.38 18.82
N GLN A 135 12.67 -7.23 20.13
CA GLN A 135 13.36 -8.05 21.11
C GLN A 135 12.77 -9.46 21.03
N GLU A 136 13.61 -10.44 20.72
CA GLU A 136 13.20 -11.83 20.81
C GLU A 136 13.00 -12.21 22.27
N LEU A 137 11.86 -12.81 22.57
CA LEU A 137 11.65 -13.42 23.87
C LEU A 137 12.48 -14.70 23.96
N PRO A 138 13.01 -15.04 25.15
CA PRO A 138 13.74 -16.29 25.33
C PRO A 138 12.86 -17.47 24.92
N LYS A 139 13.42 -18.39 24.14
CA LYS A 139 12.72 -19.62 23.78
C LYS A 139 12.47 -20.43 25.04
N THR A 140 11.24 -20.87 25.25
CA THR A 140 10.86 -21.69 26.41
C THR A 140 11.29 -23.15 26.27
N HIS A 141 11.75 -23.56 25.07
CA HIS A 141 12.06 -24.96 24.70
C HIS A 141 10.89 -25.95 24.91
N SER A 142 9.68 -25.44 25.16
CA SER A 142 8.43 -26.18 25.22
C SER A 142 7.79 -26.23 23.84
N TYR A 143 7.22 -27.38 23.48
CA TYR A 143 6.49 -27.56 22.23
C TYR A 143 5.05 -27.96 22.55
N ILE A 144 4.09 -27.40 21.81
CA ILE A 144 2.68 -27.79 21.90
C ILE A 144 2.12 -27.86 20.48
N GLY A 145 1.44 -28.97 20.17
CA GLY A 145 0.70 -29.10 18.92
C GLY A 145 -0.60 -28.30 19.01
N ILE A 146 -1.01 -27.68 17.92
CA ILE A 146 -2.31 -27.00 17.80
C ILE A 146 -3.06 -27.68 16.66
N ASP A 147 -4.20 -28.29 16.95
CA ASP A 147 -5.15 -28.81 15.97
C ASP A 147 -6.34 -27.86 15.86
N VAL A 148 -6.81 -27.59 14.64
CA VAL A 148 -7.92 -26.66 14.38
C VAL A 148 -9.12 -27.42 13.84
N GLY A 149 -10.24 -27.33 14.57
CA GLY A 149 -11.41 -28.17 14.34
C GLY A 149 -12.67 -27.41 13.93
N LEU A 150 -13.70 -28.18 13.59
CA LEU A 150 -15.05 -27.65 13.36
C LEU A 150 -15.88 -27.56 14.65
N LYS A 151 -15.60 -28.43 15.63
CA LYS A 151 -16.30 -28.47 16.93
C LYS A 151 -15.69 -27.50 17.92
N ASP A 152 -14.37 -27.47 17.98
CA ASP A 152 -13.57 -26.60 18.83
C ASP A 152 -12.64 -25.79 17.93
N PHE A 153 -12.48 -24.49 18.19
CA PHE A 153 -11.74 -23.59 17.30
C PHE A 153 -10.25 -23.98 17.25
N ALA A 154 -9.66 -24.30 18.40
CA ALA A 154 -8.36 -24.96 18.49
C ALA A 154 -8.27 -25.90 19.69
N ILE A 155 -7.58 -27.02 19.54
CA ILE A 155 -7.25 -27.96 20.62
C ILE A 155 -5.72 -28.08 20.70
N LEU A 156 -5.18 -27.93 21.90
CA LEU A 156 -3.76 -28.13 22.16
C LEU A 156 -3.45 -29.61 22.35
N SER A 157 -2.21 -30.04 22.10
CA SER A 157 -1.78 -31.44 22.28
C SER A 157 -1.83 -31.92 23.75
N ASP A 158 -2.03 -31.02 24.71
CA ASP A 158 -2.30 -31.34 26.12
C ASP A 158 -3.80 -31.51 26.43
N GLY A 159 -4.67 -31.37 25.42
CA GLY A 159 -6.12 -31.49 25.54
C GLY A 159 -6.85 -30.19 25.86
N THR A 160 -6.15 -29.05 26.01
CA THR A 160 -6.78 -27.76 26.32
C THR A 160 -7.52 -27.19 25.10
N PRO A 161 -8.83 -26.90 25.17
CA PRO A 161 -9.59 -26.28 24.08
C PRO A 161 -9.54 -24.74 24.12
N TYR A 162 -9.64 -24.12 22.94
CA TYR A 162 -9.72 -22.68 22.68
C TYR A 162 -10.76 -22.37 21.60
#